data_AF-A0A9X9BQH1-F1
#
_entry.id   AF-A0A9X9BQH1-F1
#
_cell.length_a   1.000
_cell.length_b   1.000
_cell.length_c   1.000
_cell.angle_alpha   90.00
_cell.angle_beta   90.00
_cell.angle_gamma   90.00
#
_symmetry.space_group_name_H-M   'P 1'
#
loop_
_entity.id
_entity.type
_entity.pdbx_description
1 polymer ?
#
loop_
_entity_poly.entity_id
_entity_poly.type
_entity_poly.pdbx_seq_one_letter_code
_entity_poly.pdbx_strand_id
1 'polypeptide(L)'
;MNRLCWLLLVIAGPLWAAEPQLRVQAQLVPGNNVVVGEQVQLQVDVLTDSWFTAAASLPPLQLAGARVQAPDSESEHVNQVIEGKTFNGMRYRYRITPAVAQAFNIPALTVQSQPGQASALLSAQTAPLSFQATQPPGFEPGETVLVADGLRLTQAVSTTPLKIGDTFTRTLTLQADNTPGLSLPPPDQAQVIGLRCYPQSPVISNLDDGRGNISGGQRIDRHVYRVEQAGHFQLPAISVKWWDSRNHRLQITRVPEINIEARAANAYTPTFSIAEDLKQLGQHSRWQLSRHGLAWSAGFVLLVLAAYLVHGIWPRILPLWRRGCEALRWLFRRLRLLPLNPRREKDFP
;
A
#
# COMPACT_ATOMS: atom_id res chain seq x y z
N MET A 1 -91.72 -22.73 -6.80
CA MET A 1 -90.30 -23.09 -6.61
C MET A 1 -89.36 -21.91 -6.33
N ASN A 2 -89.81 -20.65 -6.21
CA ASN A 2 -88.90 -19.49 -6.10
C ASN A 2 -88.71 -18.89 -4.68
N ARG A 3 -89.36 -19.45 -3.65
CA ARG A 3 -89.28 -18.90 -2.28
C ARG A 3 -88.26 -19.59 -1.36
N LEU A 4 -87.74 -20.76 -1.76
CA LEU A 4 -86.74 -21.49 -0.96
C LEU A 4 -85.29 -21.02 -1.20
N CYS A 5 -84.97 -20.42 -2.35
CA CYS A 5 -83.60 -19.96 -2.64
C CYS A 5 -83.18 -18.71 -1.84
N TRP A 6 -84.14 -17.88 -1.39
CA TRP A 6 -83.83 -16.68 -0.61
C TRP A 6 -83.47 -16.97 0.85
N LEU A 7 -83.92 -18.11 1.40
CA LEU A 7 -83.61 -18.53 2.77
C LEU A 7 -82.22 -19.18 2.91
N LEU A 8 -81.64 -19.70 1.82
CA LEU A 8 -80.29 -20.26 1.82
C LEU A 8 -79.17 -19.21 1.64
N LEU A 9 -79.50 -18.00 1.17
CA LEU A 9 -78.55 -16.91 0.96
C LEU A 9 -78.29 -16.07 2.23
N VAL A 10 -79.09 -16.21 3.28
CA VAL A 10 -78.94 -15.45 4.54
C VAL A 10 -78.03 -16.15 5.55
N ILE A 11 -77.62 -17.40 5.28
CA ILE A 11 -76.71 -18.18 6.17
C ILE A 11 -75.25 -18.12 5.68
N ALA A 12 -74.97 -17.43 4.57
CA ALA A 12 -73.61 -17.10 4.16
C ALA A 12 -73.12 -15.87 4.95
N GLY A 13 -72.86 -16.06 6.25
CA GLY A 13 -72.11 -15.09 7.03
C GLY A 13 -70.75 -14.82 6.36
N PRO A 14 -70.18 -13.61 6.49
CA PRO A 14 -68.87 -13.32 5.93
C PRO A 14 -67.86 -14.33 6.49
N LEU A 15 -67.28 -15.16 5.61
CA LEU A 15 -66.07 -15.91 5.90
C LEU A 15 -64.94 -14.90 6.01
N TRP A 16 -64.76 -14.31 7.19
CA TRP A 16 -63.58 -13.54 7.50
C TRP A 16 -62.38 -14.48 7.39
N ALA A 17 -61.51 -14.23 6.42
CA ALA A 17 -60.23 -14.92 6.35
C ALA A 17 -59.49 -14.65 7.66
N ALA A 18 -58.98 -15.70 8.30
CA ALA A 18 -58.19 -15.55 9.51
C ALA A 18 -56.96 -14.68 9.22
N GLU A 19 -56.59 -13.81 10.16
CA GLU A 19 -55.35 -13.04 10.01
C GLU A 19 -54.15 -13.99 9.89
N PRO A 20 -53.17 -13.65 9.02
CA PRO A 20 -52.00 -14.47 8.87
C PRO A 20 -51.20 -14.49 10.17
N GLN A 21 -50.59 -15.62 10.45
CA GLN A 21 -49.74 -15.80 11.62
C GLN A 21 -48.31 -15.38 11.28
N LEU A 22 -47.63 -14.73 12.22
CA LEU A 22 -46.19 -14.51 12.19
C LEU A 22 -45.55 -15.35 13.31
N ARG A 23 -44.67 -16.28 12.93
CA ARG A 23 -43.88 -17.08 13.86
C ARG A 23 -42.39 -16.80 13.62
N VAL A 24 -41.59 -16.87 14.67
CA VAL A 24 -40.15 -16.69 14.59
C VAL A 24 -39.47 -17.81 15.33
N GLN A 25 -38.49 -18.44 14.69
CA GLN A 25 -37.63 -19.44 15.30
C GLN A 25 -36.19 -18.98 15.20
N ALA A 26 -35.41 -19.26 16.22
CA ALA A 26 -33.99 -18.95 16.23
C ALA A 26 -33.19 -20.17 16.65
N GLN A 27 -32.04 -20.36 16.01
CA GLN A 27 -31.10 -21.41 16.34
C GLN A 27 -29.67 -20.93 16.14
N LEU A 28 -28.73 -21.57 16.86
CA LEU A 28 -27.30 -21.33 16.72
C LEU A 28 -26.67 -22.44 15.89
N VAL A 29 -25.85 -22.05 14.92
CA VAL A 29 -25.09 -22.96 14.05
C VAL A 29 -23.60 -22.60 14.17
N PRO A 30 -22.70 -23.55 14.49
CA PRO A 30 -22.93 -25.00 14.57
C PRO A 30 -23.60 -25.48 15.87
N GLY A 31 -23.70 -24.61 16.90
CA GLY A 31 -24.33 -24.96 18.16
C GLY A 31 -24.07 -23.92 19.25
N ASN A 32 -24.15 -24.35 20.51
CA ASN A 32 -24.02 -23.49 21.69
C ASN A 32 -22.62 -23.52 22.33
N ASN A 33 -21.67 -24.26 21.77
CA ASN A 33 -20.29 -24.31 22.24
C ASN A 33 -19.37 -24.01 21.06
N VAL A 34 -18.56 -22.97 21.20
CA VAL A 34 -17.60 -22.53 20.19
C VAL A 34 -16.30 -22.12 20.88
N VAL A 35 -15.24 -21.95 20.10
CA VAL A 35 -14.00 -21.37 20.62
C VAL A 35 -13.89 -19.87 20.30
N VAL A 36 -13.04 -19.17 21.03
CA VAL A 36 -12.69 -17.78 20.70
C VAL A 36 -12.17 -17.70 19.26
N GLY A 37 -12.71 -16.76 18.48
CA GLY A 37 -12.41 -16.59 17.07
C GLY A 37 -13.27 -17.42 16.11
N GLU A 38 -14.04 -18.40 16.61
CA GLU A 38 -14.94 -19.22 15.77
C GLU A 38 -16.24 -18.49 15.48
N GLN A 39 -16.65 -18.45 14.22
CA GLN A 39 -17.90 -17.80 13.84
C GLN A 39 -19.12 -18.69 14.18
N VAL A 40 -19.99 -18.20 15.06
CA VAL A 40 -21.32 -18.77 15.28
C VAL A 40 -22.36 -17.96 14.51
N GLN A 41 -23.27 -18.65 13.83
CA GLN A 41 -24.40 -18.05 13.14
C GLN A 41 -25.65 -18.12 14.01
N LEU A 42 -26.26 -16.97 14.30
CA LEU A 42 -27.63 -16.92 14.81
C LEU A 42 -28.55 -16.85 13.60
N GLN A 43 -29.16 -17.99 13.31
CA GLN A 43 -30.13 -18.14 12.24
C GLN A 43 -31.52 -17.82 12.79
N VAL A 44 -32.21 -16.88 12.14
CA VAL A 44 -33.57 -16.45 12.50
C VAL A 44 -34.48 -16.74 11.32
N ASP A 45 -35.38 -17.71 11.50
CA ASP A 45 -36.40 -18.07 10.53
C ASP A 45 -37.69 -17.32 10.86
N VAL A 46 -38.10 -16.43 9.98
CA VAL A 46 -39.35 -15.66 10.09
C VAL A 46 -40.38 -16.33 9.19
N LEU A 47 -41.46 -16.82 9.77
CA LEU A 47 -42.41 -17.74 9.14
C LEU A 47 -43.82 -17.14 9.14
N THR A 48 -44.54 -17.32 8.04
CA THR A 48 -45.95 -16.97 7.93
C THR A 48 -46.73 -18.03 7.17
N ASP A 49 -48.02 -18.19 7.50
CA ASP A 49 -48.93 -19.10 6.81
C ASP A 49 -49.55 -18.51 5.52
N SER A 50 -49.20 -17.26 5.19
CA SER A 50 -49.48 -16.63 3.89
C SER A 50 -48.18 -16.47 3.08
N TRP A 51 -47.80 -15.25 2.69
CA TRP A 51 -46.55 -14.92 1.99
C TRP A 51 -45.99 -13.59 2.49
N PHE A 52 -44.75 -13.27 2.17
CA PHE A 52 -44.16 -11.96 2.51
C PHE A 52 -44.30 -10.99 1.34
N THR A 53 -44.65 -9.73 1.64
CA THR A 53 -44.70 -8.63 0.65
C THR A 53 -43.44 -7.75 0.73
N ALA A 54 -42.70 -7.82 1.83
CA ALA A 54 -41.43 -7.15 2.07
C ALA A 54 -40.57 -7.99 3.03
N ALA A 55 -39.27 -7.68 3.10
CA ALA A 55 -38.37 -8.29 4.08
C ALA A 55 -38.83 -7.98 5.51
N ALA A 56 -38.61 -8.93 6.43
CA ALA A 56 -38.79 -8.69 7.85
C ALA A 56 -37.76 -7.68 8.37
N SER A 57 -38.16 -6.87 9.34
CA SER A 57 -37.29 -5.97 10.07
C SER A 57 -36.76 -6.66 11.31
N LEU A 58 -35.44 -6.81 11.39
CA LEU A 58 -34.75 -7.39 12.53
C LEU A 58 -33.93 -6.31 13.28
N PRO A 59 -33.86 -6.37 14.61
CA PRO A 59 -33.13 -5.38 15.39
C PRO A 59 -31.61 -5.59 15.27
N PRO A 60 -30.80 -4.54 15.45
CA PRO A 60 -29.37 -4.73 15.62
C PRO A 60 -29.09 -5.55 16.89
N LEU A 61 -28.13 -6.48 16.81
CA LEU A 61 -27.67 -7.27 17.95
C LEU A 61 -26.25 -6.83 18.31
N GLN A 62 -26.04 -6.50 19.58
CA GLN A 62 -24.73 -6.15 20.12
C GLN A 62 -24.43 -7.07 21.31
N LEU A 63 -23.25 -7.65 21.32
CA LEU A 63 -22.78 -8.55 22.37
C LEU A 63 -21.39 -8.07 22.81
N ALA A 64 -21.25 -7.66 24.07
CA ALA A 64 -19.96 -7.23 24.60
C ALA A 64 -18.95 -8.38 24.53
N GLY A 65 -17.78 -8.15 23.93
CA GLY A 65 -16.76 -9.18 23.74
C GLY A 65 -16.97 -10.06 22.50
N ALA A 66 -17.93 -9.76 21.63
CA ALA A 66 -18.09 -10.39 20.33
C ALA A 66 -18.31 -9.35 19.22
N ARG A 67 -17.80 -9.65 18.02
CA ARG A 67 -18.14 -8.91 16.81
C ARG A 67 -19.42 -9.51 16.24
N VAL A 68 -20.44 -8.67 16.04
CA VAL A 68 -21.71 -9.09 15.44
C VAL A 68 -21.87 -8.37 14.11
N GLN A 69 -22.02 -9.15 13.04
CA GLN A 69 -22.46 -8.66 11.74
C GLN A 69 -23.93 -8.99 11.57
N ALA A 70 -24.74 -7.98 11.26
CA ALA A 70 -26.16 -8.14 10.99
C ALA A 70 -26.38 -8.93 9.69
N PRO A 71 -27.55 -9.56 9.53
CA PRO A 71 -27.93 -10.17 8.26
C PRO A 71 -27.93 -9.12 7.15
N ASP A 72 -27.43 -9.49 5.98
CA ASP A 72 -27.61 -8.70 4.77
C ASP A 72 -29.11 -8.68 4.38
N SER A 73 -29.51 -7.74 3.53
CA SER A 73 -30.91 -7.59 3.11
C SER A 73 -31.45 -8.75 2.25
N GLU A 74 -30.58 -9.64 1.79
CA GLU A 74 -30.94 -10.82 1.00
C GLU A 74 -31.24 -12.00 1.93
N SER A 75 -32.52 -12.35 2.07
CA SER A 75 -32.97 -13.51 2.85
C SER A 75 -33.08 -14.76 1.98
N GLU A 76 -32.72 -15.90 2.56
CA GLU A 76 -32.97 -17.20 1.94
C GLU A 76 -34.44 -17.58 2.17
N HIS A 77 -35.14 -17.94 1.09
CA HIS A 77 -36.53 -18.37 1.20
C HIS A 77 -36.59 -19.84 1.65
N VAL A 78 -37.40 -20.12 2.67
CA VAL A 78 -37.57 -21.46 3.23
C VAL A 78 -39.05 -21.82 3.31
N ASN A 79 -39.38 -23.10 3.17
CA ASN A 79 -40.73 -23.61 3.41
C ASN A 79 -40.67 -24.67 4.50
N GLN A 80 -41.57 -24.57 5.47
CA GLN A 80 -41.63 -25.49 6.60
C GLN A 80 -43.06 -25.96 6.82
N VAL A 81 -43.22 -27.22 7.24
CA VAL A 81 -44.51 -27.75 7.69
C VAL A 81 -44.46 -27.88 9.20
N ILE A 82 -45.32 -27.12 9.89
CA ILE A 82 -45.39 -27.08 11.35
C ILE A 82 -46.82 -27.43 11.73
N GLU A 83 -46.99 -28.46 12.57
CA GLU A 83 -48.31 -28.92 13.05
C GLU A 83 -49.29 -29.23 11.89
N GLY A 84 -48.76 -29.72 10.76
CA GLY A 84 -49.54 -30.04 9.55
C GLY A 84 -49.91 -28.84 8.67
N LYS A 85 -49.49 -27.61 9.03
CA LYS A 85 -49.69 -26.39 8.25
C LYS A 85 -48.39 -25.94 7.57
N THR A 86 -48.47 -25.56 6.30
CA THR A 86 -47.31 -25.01 5.57
C THR A 86 -47.09 -23.54 5.94
N PHE A 87 -45.86 -23.20 6.22
CA PHE A 87 -45.37 -21.84 6.44
C PHE A 87 -44.32 -21.50 5.38
N ASN A 88 -44.48 -20.31 4.79
CA ASN A 88 -43.49 -19.67 3.96
C ASN A 88 -42.58 -18.83 4.84
N GLY A 89 -41.28 -18.85 4.56
CA GLY A 89 -40.27 -18.35 5.48
C GLY A 89 -39.17 -17.53 4.82
N MET A 90 -38.60 -16.61 5.60
CA MET A 90 -37.37 -15.89 5.30
C MET A 90 -36.34 -16.19 6.38
N ARG A 91 -35.17 -16.65 5.96
CA ARG A 91 -34.04 -16.97 6.85
C ARG A 91 -33.01 -15.87 6.83
N TYR A 92 -32.73 -15.34 8.02
CA TYR A 92 -31.72 -14.31 8.29
C TYR A 92 -30.58 -14.91 9.11
N ARG A 93 -29.36 -14.44 8.91
CA ARG A 93 -28.17 -14.95 9.63
C ARG A 93 -27.35 -13.80 10.18
N TYR A 94 -27.30 -13.67 11.51
CA TYR A 94 -26.27 -12.86 12.15
C TYR A 94 -24.99 -13.69 12.24
N ARG A 95 -23.86 -13.07 11.97
CA ARG A 95 -22.55 -13.70 12.17
C ARG A 95 -21.92 -13.12 13.42
N ILE A 96 -21.69 -13.98 14.40
CA ILE A 96 -21.16 -13.61 15.71
C ILE A 96 -19.79 -14.26 15.85
N THR A 97 -18.76 -13.46 16.07
CA THR A 97 -17.39 -13.94 16.32
C THR A 97 -16.98 -13.50 17.74
N PRO A 98 -16.90 -14.42 18.71
CA PRO A 98 -16.47 -14.10 20.07
C PRO A 98 -14.98 -13.79 20.08
N ALA A 99 -14.60 -12.68 20.70
CA ALA A 99 -13.22 -12.24 20.86
C ALA A 99 -12.65 -12.60 22.24
N VAL A 100 -13.49 -13.00 23.19
CA VAL A 100 -13.11 -13.36 24.56
C VAL A 100 -13.82 -14.65 24.99
N ALA A 101 -13.16 -15.42 25.85
CA ALA A 101 -13.70 -16.66 26.40
C ALA A 101 -14.68 -16.33 27.54
N GLN A 102 -15.98 -16.46 27.27
CA GLN A 102 -17.05 -16.24 28.25
C GLN A 102 -18.38 -16.85 27.76
N ALA A 103 -19.38 -16.84 28.63
CA ALA A 103 -20.76 -17.11 28.24
C ALA A 103 -21.36 -15.86 27.58
N PHE A 104 -22.07 -16.05 26.46
CA PHE A 104 -22.79 -15.01 25.75
C PHE A 104 -24.30 -15.29 25.81
N ASN A 105 -25.06 -14.28 26.20
CA ASN A 105 -26.51 -14.33 26.24
C ASN A 105 -27.08 -13.49 25.10
N ILE A 106 -27.90 -14.12 24.27
CA ILE A 106 -28.63 -13.48 23.17
C ILE A 106 -30.05 -13.22 23.66
N PRO A 107 -30.47 -11.94 23.78
CA PRO A 107 -31.81 -11.62 24.21
C PRO A 107 -32.84 -12.05 23.15
N ALA A 108 -34.10 -12.19 23.57
CA ALA A 108 -35.20 -12.34 22.64
C ALA A 108 -35.22 -11.17 21.65
N LEU A 109 -35.18 -11.47 20.36
CA LEU A 109 -35.20 -10.47 19.29
C LEU A 109 -36.62 -10.26 18.81
N THR A 110 -37.10 -9.02 18.86
CA THR A 110 -38.41 -8.65 18.32
C THR A 110 -38.30 -8.43 16.82
N VAL A 111 -38.90 -9.31 16.04
CA VAL A 111 -38.97 -9.23 14.58
C VAL A 111 -40.33 -8.70 14.17
N GLN A 112 -40.33 -7.79 13.20
CA GLN A 112 -41.55 -7.20 12.66
C GLN A 112 -41.68 -7.51 11.17
N SER A 113 -42.88 -7.89 10.73
CA SER A 113 -43.18 -8.11 9.33
C SER A 113 -44.67 -7.92 9.06
N GLN A 114 -45.02 -7.52 7.84
CA GLN A 114 -46.41 -7.47 7.40
C GLN A 114 -46.61 -8.51 6.28
N PRO A 115 -46.98 -9.75 6.63
CA PRO A 115 -47.34 -10.76 5.65
C PRO A 115 -48.47 -10.29 4.73
N GLY A 116 -48.56 -10.86 3.54
CA GLY A 116 -49.71 -10.72 2.66
C GLY A 116 -50.99 -11.11 3.39
N GLN A 117 -52.07 -10.36 3.15
CA GLN A 117 -53.36 -10.47 3.85
C GLN A 117 -53.36 -10.02 5.32
N ALA A 118 -52.22 -9.54 5.87
CA ALA A 118 -52.20 -8.94 7.20
C ALA A 118 -52.81 -7.53 7.16
N SER A 119 -53.73 -7.25 8.08
CA SER A 119 -54.38 -5.94 8.24
C SER A 119 -53.41 -4.86 8.77
N ALA A 120 -52.37 -5.28 9.50
CA ALA A 120 -51.36 -4.42 10.13
C ALA A 120 -50.00 -5.14 10.23
N LEU A 121 -48.98 -4.40 10.69
CA LEU A 121 -47.66 -4.94 10.99
C LEU A 121 -47.75 -5.92 12.18
N LEU A 122 -47.26 -7.13 11.98
CA LEU A 122 -47.20 -8.17 13.01
C LEU A 122 -45.83 -8.20 13.66
N SER A 123 -45.78 -8.63 14.92
CA SER A 123 -44.57 -8.71 15.72
C SER A 123 -44.47 -10.08 16.39
N ALA A 124 -43.29 -10.67 16.37
CA ALA A 124 -43.00 -11.95 17.02
C ALA A 124 -41.59 -11.90 17.61
N GLN A 125 -41.35 -12.70 18.66
CA GLN A 125 -40.07 -12.73 19.36
C GLN A 125 -39.39 -14.08 19.20
N THR A 126 -38.06 -14.07 19.06
CA THR A 126 -37.26 -15.29 19.21
C THR A 126 -37.26 -15.74 20.67
N ALA A 127 -37.02 -17.03 20.92
CA ALA A 127 -36.59 -17.46 22.25
C ALA A 127 -35.21 -16.86 22.57
N PRO A 128 -34.91 -16.54 23.85
CA PRO A 128 -33.55 -16.20 24.24
C PRO A 128 -32.64 -17.42 24.07
N LEU A 129 -31.42 -17.19 23.60
CA LEU A 129 -30.42 -18.23 23.37
C LEU A 129 -29.13 -17.87 24.11
N SER A 130 -28.30 -18.86 24.38
CA SER A 130 -26.97 -18.64 24.93
C SER A 130 -25.96 -19.58 24.29
N PHE A 131 -24.71 -19.15 24.25
CA PHE A 131 -23.59 -19.97 23.85
C PHE A 131 -22.37 -19.69 24.72
N GLN A 132 -21.49 -20.68 24.81
CA GLN A 132 -20.23 -20.59 25.52
C GLN A 132 -19.08 -20.47 24.52
N ALA A 133 -18.25 -19.43 24.67
CA ALA A 133 -16.96 -19.34 24.02
C ALA A 133 -15.86 -19.80 24.98
N THR A 134 -15.00 -20.71 24.53
CA THR A 134 -13.86 -21.21 25.31
C THR A 134 -12.53 -20.93 24.60
N GLN A 135 -11.43 -20.89 25.35
CA GLN A 135 -10.11 -20.85 24.74
C GLN A 135 -9.84 -22.21 24.07
N PRO A 136 -9.45 -22.24 22.79
CA PRO A 136 -9.11 -23.50 22.14
C PRO A 136 -7.88 -24.12 22.80
N PRO A 137 -7.89 -25.45 23.08
CA PRO A 137 -6.74 -26.15 23.62
C PRO A 137 -5.47 -25.95 22.79
N GLY A 138 -4.34 -25.77 23.47
CA GLY A 138 -3.02 -25.60 22.84
C GLY A 138 -2.70 -24.17 22.41
N PHE A 139 -3.55 -23.19 22.72
CA PHE A 139 -3.27 -21.75 22.57
C PHE A 139 -3.12 -21.09 23.94
N GLU A 140 -2.13 -20.21 24.08
CA GLU A 140 -1.91 -19.45 25.30
C GLU A 140 -2.99 -18.35 25.46
N PRO A 141 -3.33 -17.95 26.70
CA PRO A 141 -4.23 -16.82 26.93
C PRO A 141 -3.72 -15.54 26.25
N GLY A 142 -4.53 -14.95 25.37
CA GLY A 142 -4.17 -13.76 24.60
C GLY A 142 -3.37 -14.03 23.32
N GLU A 143 -3.02 -15.29 23.03
CA GLU A 143 -2.51 -15.68 21.70
C GLU A 143 -3.62 -15.48 20.65
N THR A 144 -3.28 -14.86 19.52
CA THR A 144 -4.22 -14.72 18.40
C THR A 144 -4.53 -16.09 17.83
N VAL A 145 -5.78 -16.52 17.96
CA VAL A 145 -6.25 -17.80 17.43
C VAL A 145 -6.79 -17.61 16.02
N LEU A 146 -6.16 -18.25 15.04
CA LEU A 146 -6.78 -18.46 13.73
C LEU A 146 -7.72 -19.66 13.83
N VAL A 147 -9.02 -19.43 13.77
CA VAL A 147 -10.03 -20.48 13.64
C VAL A 147 -10.47 -20.56 12.20
N ALA A 148 -10.49 -21.77 11.64
CA ALA A 148 -10.95 -22.00 10.29
C ALA A 148 -11.55 -23.40 10.14
N ASP A 149 -12.40 -23.53 9.15
CA ASP A 149 -13.02 -24.78 8.74
C ASP A 149 -12.05 -25.65 7.90
N GLY A 150 -11.08 -24.99 7.26
CA GLY A 150 -10.03 -25.60 6.47
C GLY A 150 -9.01 -24.54 6.09
N LEU A 151 -7.72 -24.91 6.08
CA LEU A 151 -6.62 -23.97 5.82
C LEU A 151 -5.71 -24.48 4.71
N ARG A 152 -5.37 -23.61 3.75
CA ARG A 152 -4.40 -23.88 2.69
C ARG A 152 -3.32 -22.80 2.71
N LEU A 153 -2.07 -23.25 2.76
CA LEU A 153 -0.91 -22.38 2.62
C LEU A 153 -0.10 -22.88 1.43
N THR A 154 0.10 -22.00 0.46
CA THR A 154 0.92 -22.29 -0.73
C THR A 154 2.02 -21.25 -0.85
N GLN A 155 3.11 -21.65 -1.52
CA GLN A 155 4.22 -20.76 -1.81
C GLN A 155 4.66 -20.89 -3.26
N ALA A 156 5.10 -19.78 -3.83
CA ALA A 156 5.74 -19.71 -5.14
C ALA A 156 6.94 -18.78 -5.07
N VAL A 157 8.00 -19.09 -5.81
CA VAL A 157 9.17 -18.23 -5.97
C VAL A 157 9.41 -18.01 -7.46
N SER A 158 9.68 -16.77 -7.87
CA SER A 158 10.15 -16.49 -9.23
C SER A 158 11.59 -17.03 -9.39
N THR A 159 11.81 -18.01 -10.27
CA THR A 159 13.07 -18.77 -10.29
C THR A 159 14.19 -18.20 -11.19
N THR A 160 15.37 -18.77 -10.89
CA THR A 160 16.78 -18.62 -11.29
C THR A 160 17.12 -18.93 -12.76
N PRO A 161 18.36 -18.64 -13.24
CA PRO A 161 19.59 -18.28 -12.51
C PRO A 161 19.55 -16.87 -11.91
N LEU A 162 20.07 -16.72 -10.69
CA LEU A 162 20.25 -15.44 -10.02
C LEU A 162 21.74 -15.09 -9.92
N LYS A 163 22.05 -13.80 -9.95
CA LYS A 163 23.36 -13.20 -9.72
C LYS A 163 23.27 -12.17 -8.59
N ILE A 164 24.42 -11.76 -8.07
CA ILE A 164 24.49 -10.60 -7.16
C ILE A 164 23.81 -9.39 -7.83
N GLY A 165 22.90 -8.73 -7.10
CA GLY A 165 22.11 -7.60 -7.57
C GLY A 165 20.73 -7.99 -8.12
N ASP A 166 20.54 -9.24 -8.53
CA ASP A 166 19.23 -9.71 -9.01
C ASP A 166 18.22 -9.76 -7.87
N THR A 167 16.94 -9.72 -8.26
CA THR A 167 15.82 -9.86 -7.34
C THR A 167 14.97 -11.08 -7.68
N PHE A 168 14.39 -11.68 -6.65
CA PHE A 168 13.36 -12.69 -6.79
C PHE A 168 12.24 -12.43 -5.81
N THR A 169 11.03 -12.90 -6.13
CA THR A 169 9.84 -12.70 -5.29
C THR A 169 9.38 -14.04 -4.73
N ARG A 170 9.22 -14.12 -3.42
CA ARG A 170 8.47 -15.19 -2.74
C ARG A 170 7.04 -14.72 -2.53
N THR A 171 6.08 -15.43 -3.11
CA THR A 171 4.64 -15.21 -2.91
C THR A 171 4.11 -16.29 -2.00
N LEU A 172 3.44 -15.88 -0.92
CA LEU A 172 2.75 -16.77 0.01
C LEU A 172 1.25 -16.50 -0.10
N THR A 173 0.46 -17.54 -0.29
CA THR A 173 -1.00 -17.44 -0.33
C THR A 173 -1.57 -18.30 0.78
N LEU A 174 -2.22 -17.63 1.74
CA LEU A 174 -2.98 -18.23 2.83
C LEU A 174 -4.47 -18.09 2.54
N GLN A 175 -5.18 -19.21 2.52
CA GLN A 175 -6.63 -19.27 2.36
C GLN A 175 -7.25 -20.03 3.52
N ALA A 176 -8.35 -19.51 4.06
CA ALA A 176 -9.13 -20.14 5.11
C ALA A 176 -10.61 -20.22 4.74
N ASP A 177 -11.21 -21.38 4.95
CA ASP A 177 -12.65 -21.58 4.82
C ASP A 177 -13.36 -21.03 6.08
N ASN A 178 -14.53 -20.40 5.90
CA ASN A 178 -15.38 -19.86 6.97
C ASN A 178 -14.71 -18.81 7.90
N THR A 179 -13.63 -18.19 7.41
CA THR A 179 -12.88 -17.17 8.15
C THR A 179 -12.68 -15.93 7.28
N PRO A 180 -13.09 -14.72 7.72
CA PRO A 180 -12.89 -13.51 6.94
C PRO A 180 -11.41 -13.22 6.67
N GLY A 181 -11.09 -12.66 5.51
CA GLY A 181 -9.69 -12.41 5.09
C GLY A 181 -8.90 -11.53 6.06
N LEU A 182 -9.56 -10.55 6.69
CA LEU A 182 -8.95 -9.67 7.69
C LEU A 182 -8.55 -10.37 9.00
N SER A 183 -9.03 -11.59 9.24
CA SER A 183 -8.63 -12.40 10.40
C SER A 183 -7.41 -13.26 10.13
N LEU A 184 -6.91 -13.29 8.87
CA LEU A 184 -5.75 -14.08 8.50
C LEU A 184 -4.46 -13.41 8.99
N PRO A 185 -3.62 -14.11 9.78
CA PRO A 185 -2.39 -13.56 10.31
C PRO A 185 -1.36 -13.35 9.20
N PRO A 186 -0.45 -12.36 9.35
CA PRO A 186 0.72 -12.26 8.49
C PRO A 186 1.63 -13.49 8.69
N PRO A 187 2.30 -13.97 7.63
CA PRO A 187 3.27 -15.04 7.76
C PRO A 187 4.52 -14.56 8.50
N ASP A 188 5.17 -15.47 9.22
CA ASP A 188 6.44 -15.19 9.88
C ASP A 188 7.52 -14.75 8.87
N GLN A 189 8.26 -13.70 9.22
CA GLN A 189 9.33 -13.17 8.42
C GLN A 189 10.68 -13.44 9.10
N ALA A 190 11.55 -14.20 8.44
CA ALA A 190 12.93 -14.36 8.88
C ALA A 190 13.89 -13.57 7.99
N GLN A 191 14.97 -13.08 8.60
CA GLN A 191 16.10 -12.50 7.90
C GLN A 191 17.05 -13.61 7.45
N VAL A 192 17.52 -13.53 6.21
CA VAL A 192 18.49 -14.46 5.64
C VAL A 192 19.74 -13.68 5.27
N ILE A 193 20.88 -14.03 5.86
CA ILE A 193 22.16 -13.37 5.58
C ILE A 193 22.47 -13.48 4.08
N GLY A 194 22.88 -12.36 3.47
CA GLY A 194 23.17 -12.27 2.04
C GLY A 194 21.95 -12.02 1.14
N LEU A 195 20.74 -11.97 1.71
CA LEU A 195 19.51 -11.56 1.02
C LEU A 195 18.84 -10.38 1.74
N ARG A 196 18.59 -9.29 1.02
CA ARG A 196 17.79 -8.18 1.55
C ARG A 196 16.33 -8.34 1.18
N CYS A 197 15.46 -8.48 2.18
CA CYS A 197 14.02 -8.62 1.99
C CYS A 197 13.30 -7.26 1.96
N TYR A 198 12.41 -7.08 1.01
CA TYR A 198 11.50 -5.95 0.85
C TYR A 198 10.06 -6.49 0.81
N PRO A 199 9.33 -6.48 1.94
CA PRO A 199 7.94 -6.91 1.97
C PRO A 199 7.05 -5.89 1.25
N GLN A 200 6.12 -6.39 0.45
CA GLN A 200 5.06 -5.58 -0.18
C GLN A 200 3.79 -5.62 0.68
N SER A 201 2.91 -4.64 0.48
CA SER A 201 1.59 -4.65 1.11
C SER A 201 0.82 -5.91 0.72
N PRO A 202 0.20 -6.61 1.69
CA PRO A 202 -0.56 -7.82 1.43
C PRO A 202 -1.83 -7.50 0.64
N VAL A 203 -2.27 -8.45 -0.19
CA VAL A 203 -3.60 -8.41 -0.79
C VAL A 203 -4.52 -9.29 0.04
N ILE A 204 -5.53 -8.69 0.66
CA ILE A 204 -6.50 -9.38 1.51
C ILE A 204 -7.88 -9.26 0.86
N SER A 205 -8.57 -10.39 0.74
CA SER A 205 -9.92 -10.46 0.18
C SER A 205 -10.77 -11.47 0.93
N ASN A 206 -12.08 -11.23 0.95
CA ASN A 206 -13.04 -12.27 1.30
C ASN A 206 -13.27 -13.16 0.08
N LEU A 207 -13.53 -14.45 0.31
CA LEU A 207 -14.06 -15.38 -0.67
C LEU A 207 -15.56 -15.46 -0.47
N ASP A 208 -16.33 -15.57 -1.55
CA ASP A 208 -17.78 -15.74 -1.51
C ASP A 208 -18.21 -17.07 -2.17
N ASP A 209 -19.48 -17.42 -1.99
CA ASP A 209 -20.12 -18.59 -2.59
C ASP A 209 -20.86 -18.25 -3.91
N GLY A 210 -20.62 -17.06 -4.49
CA GLY A 210 -21.36 -16.54 -5.63
C GLY A 210 -22.80 -16.13 -5.33
N ARG A 211 -23.24 -16.20 -4.06
CA ARG A 211 -24.58 -15.82 -3.59
C ARG A 211 -24.52 -14.72 -2.53
N GLY A 212 -23.43 -13.95 -2.53
CA GLY A 212 -23.18 -12.87 -1.57
C GLY A 212 -22.70 -13.32 -0.19
N ASN A 213 -22.68 -14.62 0.11
CA ASN A 213 -22.21 -15.08 1.42
C ASN A 213 -20.69 -15.20 1.41
N ILE A 214 -20.03 -14.56 2.37
CA ILE A 214 -18.60 -14.81 2.63
C ILE A 214 -18.43 -16.29 3.02
N SER A 215 -17.71 -17.04 2.18
CA SER A 215 -17.38 -18.46 2.33
C SER A 215 -15.99 -18.68 2.93
N GLY A 216 -15.16 -17.64 2.96
CA GLY A 216 -13.82 -17.69 3.52
C GLY A 216 -13.02 -16.42 3.27
N GLY A 217 -11.70 -16.54 3.35
CA GLY A 217 -10.78 -15.43 3.25
C GLY A 217 -9.49 -15.85 2.57
N GLN A 218 -8.85 -14.88 1.91
CA GLN A 218 -7.55 -15.04 1.29
C GLN A 218 -6.63 -13.88 1.65
N ARG A 219 -5.38 -14.21 1.95
CA ARG A 219 -4.28 -13.28 2.16
C ARG A 219 -3.11 -13.69 1.29
N ILE A 220 -2.60 -12.75 0.49
CA ILE A 220 -1.43 -12.95 -0.37
C ILE A 220 -0.34 -11.98 0.08
N ASP A 221 0.78 -12.51 0.56
CA ASP A 221 1.98 -11.76 0.94
C ASP A 221 3.07 -11.95 -0.11
N ARG A 222 3.69 -10.84 -0.55
CA ARG A 222 4.80 -10.85 -1.50
C ARG A 222 6.05 -10.26 -0.86
N HIS A 223 7.13 -11.02 -0.87
CA HIS A 223 8.43 -10.62 -0.36
C HIS A 223 9.44 -10.60 -1.51
N VAL A 224 9.95 -9.41 -1.84
CA VAL A 224 10.98 -9.24 -2.87
C VAL A 224 12.35 -9.29 -2.20
N TYR A 225 13.17 -10.27 -2.56
CA TYR A 225 14.51 -10.44 -2.06
C TYR A 225 15.51 -9.93 -3.10
N ARG A 226 16.46 -9.10 -2.68
CA ARG A 226 17.65 -8.73 -3.47
C ARG A 226 18.84 -9.54 -3.00
N VAL A 227 19.54 -10.17 -3.95
CA VAL A 227 20.77 -10.92 -3.69
C VAL A 227 21.92 -9.94 -3.43
N GLU A 228 22.54 -10.00 -2.26
CA GLU A 228 23.70 -9.16 -1.90
C GLU A 228 25.03 -9.93 -1.98
N GLN A 229 24.99 -11.25 -1.87
CA GLN A 229 26.16 -12.13 -1.88
C GLN A 229 25.95 -13.30 -2.84
N ALA A 230 27.04 -13.86 -3.37
CA ALA A 230 26.98 -15.13 -4.09
C ALA A 230 27.00 -16.29 -3.08
N GLY A 231 26.31 -17.39 -3.40
CA GLY A 231 26.26 -18.57 -2.55
C GLY A 231 24.92 -19.29 -2.61
N HIS A 232 24.74 -20.19 -1.65
CA HIS A 232 23.49 -20.90 -1.41
C HIS A 232 22.77 -20.27 -0.22
N PHE A 233 21.51 -19.94 -0.42
CA PHE A 233 20.64 -19.35 0.59
C PHE A 233 19.46 -20.27 0.83
N GLN A 234 18.99 -20.29 2.08
CA GLN A 234 17.80 -21.04 2.45
C GLN A 234 16.76 -20.07 3.00
N LEU A 235 15.62 -19.99 2.31
CA LEU A 235 14.44 -19.34 2.84
C LEU A 235 13.75 -20.33 3.78
N PRO A 236 13.44 -19.95 5.04
CA PRO A 236 12.91 -20.90 5.99
C PRO A 236 11.52 -21.39 5.60
N ALA A 237 11.18 -22.57 6.11
CA ALA A 237 9.83 -23.07 6.15
C ALA A 237 8.92 -22.07 6.89
N ILE A 238 7.66 -21.99 6.47
CA ILE A 238 6.64 -21.15 7.13
C ILE A 238 5.53 -22.06 7.59
N SER A 239 5.11 -21.88 8.84
CA SER A 239 4.02 -22.63 9.46
C SER A 239 2.98 -21.68 10.02
N VAL A 240 1.71 -22.07 9.89
CA VAL A 240 0.58 -21.38 10.50
C VAL A 240 -0.11 -22.36 11.43
N LYS A 241 -0.17 -22.00 12.70
CA LYS A 241 -0.92 -22.71 13.75
C LYS A 241 -2.37 -22.22 13.72
N TRP A 242 -3.32 -23.14 13.72
CA TRP A 242 -4.75 -22.82 13.60
C TRP A 242 -5.61 -23.88 14.29
N TRP A 243 -6.81 -23.47 14.69
CA TRP A 243 -7.84 -24.36 15.21
C TRP A 243 -8.78 -24.80 14.10
N ASP A 244 -8.87 -26.10 13.88
CA ASP A 244 -9.81 -26.72 12.95
C ASP A 244 -11.18 -26.82 13.63
N SER A 245 -12.10 -25.91 13.27
CA SER A 245 -13.46 -25.85 13.81
C SER A 245 -14.31 -27.05 13.41
N ARG A 246 -14.04 -27.68 12.25
CA ARG A 246 -14.81 -28.85 11.79
C ARG A 246 -14.44 -30.10 12.58
N ASN A 247 -13.16 -30.30 12.89
CA ASN A 247 -12.67 -31.49 13.59
C ASN A 247 -12.34 -31.25 15.07
N HIS A 248 -12.58 -30.02 15.58
CA HIS A 248 -12.31 -29.58 16.94
C HIS A 248 -10.90 -29.94 17.44
N ARG A 249 -9.87 -29.58 16.67
CA ARG A 249 -8.47 -29.88 17.02
C ARG A 249 -7.48 -28.83 16.55
N LEU A 250 -6.36 -28.74 17.26
CA LEU A 250 -5.20 -27.94 16.84
C LEU A 250 -4.57 -28.55 15.58
N GLN A 251 -4.28 -27.71 14.59
CA GLN A 251 -3.60 -28.08 13.35
C GLN A 251 -2.45 -27.10 13.04
N ILE A 252 -1.48 -27.58 12.27
CA ILE A 252 -0.38 -26.76 11.76
C ILE A 252 -0.25 -27.02 10.26
N THR A 253 -0.44 -25.97 9.45
CA THR A 253 -0.22 -26.03 8.01
C THR A 253 1.12 -25.39 7.70
N ARG A 254 1.97 -26.05 6.91
CA ARG A 254 3.32 -25.57 6.60
C ARG A 254 3.67 -25.66 5.12
N VAL A 255 4.54 -24.77 4.69
CA VAL A 255 5.26 -24.86 3.41
C VAL A 255 6.75 -25.05 3.68
N PRO A 256 7.45 -25.88 2.88
CA PRO A 256 8.85 -26.23 3.14
C PRO A 256 9.79 -25.03 2.94
N GLU A 257 11.02 -25.18 3.40
CA GLU A 257 12.12 -24.28 3.04
C GLU A 257 12.41 -24.30 1.53
N ILE A 258 12.98 -23.21 1.02
CA ILE A 258 13.36 -23.09 -0.40
C ILE A 258 14.85 -22.76 -0.47
N ASN A 259 15.58 -23.58 -1.22
CA ASN A 259 16.99 -23.36 -1.51
C ASN A 259 17.13 -22.48 -2.76
N ILE A 260 17.94 -21.43 -2.65
CA ILE A 260 18.22 -20.46 -3.70
C ILE A 260 19.73 -20.43 -3.93
N GLU A 261 20.16 -20.59 -5.18
CA GLU A 261 21.56 -20.42 -5.57
C GLU A 261 21.72 -19.09 -6.31
N ALA A 262 22.71 -18.28 -5.90
CA ALA A 262 23.10 -17.09 -6.63
C ALA A 262 24.60 -17.10 -6.97
N ARG A 263 24.91 -16.76 -8.22
CA ARG A 263 26.28 -16.69 -8.72
C ARG A 263 26.87 -15.30 -8.51
N ALA A 264 28.21 -15.23 -8.49
CA ALA A 264 28.87 -13.95 -8.60
C ALA A 264 28.46 -13.26 -9.91
N ALA A 265 28.23 -11.95 -9.87
CA ALA A 265 28.14 -11.17 -11.09
C ALA A 265 29.52 -11.19 -11.77
N ASN A 266 29.57 -11.31 -13.10
CA ASN A 266 30.80 -11.03 -13.84
C ASN A 266 31.25 -9.61 -13.48
N ALA A 267 32.55 -9.41 -13.30
CA ALA A 267 33.11 -8.09 -12.98
C ALA A 267 32.48 -7.04 -13.89
N TYR A 268 31.86 -6.02 -13.29
CA TYR A 268 31.23 -4.93 -14.01
C TYR A 268 32.28 -4.26 -14.92
N THR A 269 32.18 -4.50 -16.23
CA THR A 269 32.93 -3.74 -17.22
C THR A 269 32.09 -2.52 -17.56
N PRO A 270 32.44 -1.32 -17.06
CA PRO A 270 31.67 -0.12 -17.37
C PRO A 270 31.65 0.10 -18.89
N THR A 271 30.48 0.45 -19.44
CA THR A 271 30.32 0.72 -20.88
C THR A 271 31.17 1.89 -21.37
N PHE A 272 31.64 2.73 -20.44
CA PHE A 272 32.56 3.83 -20.68
C PHE A 272 33.59 3.90 -19.56
N SER A 273 34.86 4.08 -19.92
CA SER A 273 35.93 4.24 -18.94
C SER A 273 35.98 5.70 -18.47
N ILE A 274 35.67 5.94 -17.19
CA ILE A 274 35.83 7.27 -16.57
C ILE A 274 37.28 7.76 -16.71
N ALA A 275 38.26 6.85 -16.69
CA ALA A 275 39.66 7.20 -16.88
C ALA A 275 39.94 7.69 -18.32
N GLU A 276 39.31 7.09 -19.33
CA GLU A 276 39.42 7.54 -20.72
C GLU A 276 38.69 8.86 -20.95
N ASP A 277 37.51 9.03 -20.35
CA ASP A 277 36.71 10.25 -20.46
C ASP A 277 37.40 11.44 -19.77
N LEU A 278 37.98 11.24 -18.57
CA LEU A 278 38.83 12.23 -17.91
C LEU A 278 40.09 12.55 -18.72
N LYS A 279 40.66 11.57 -19.41
CA LYS A 279 41.81 11.77 -20.29
C LYS A 279 41.42 12.58 -21.54
N GLN A 280 40.23 12.33 -22.10
CA GLN A 280 39.67 13.13 -23.20
C GLN A 280 39.35 14.57 -22.75
N LEU A 281 38.72 14.75 -21.60
CA LEU A 281 38.44 16.07 -21.02
C LEU A 281 39.74 16.85 -20.74
N GLY A 282 40.77 16.16 -20.22
CA GLY A 282 42.10 16.75 -20.01
C GLY A 282 42.80 17.17 -21.31
N GLN A 283 42.61 16.42 -22.41
CA GLN A 283 43.14 16.77 -23.74
C GLN A 283 42.42 17.96 -24.39
N HIS A 284 41.14 18.17 -24.07
CA HIS A 284 40.37 19.33 -24.51
C HIS A 284 40.59 20.59 -23.67
N SER A 285 41.41 20.52 -22.61
CA SER A 285 42.01 21.71 -21.97
C SER A 285 43.08 22.31 -22.88
N ARG A 286 42.65 22.77 -24.06
CA ARG A 286 43.41 23.69 -24.88
C ARG A 286 43.52 24.96 -24.07
N TRP A 287 44.69 25.20 -23.50
CA TRP A 287 45.06 26.51 -22.97
C TRP A 287 44.70 27.54 -24.04
N GLN A 288 43.59 28.23 -23.85
CA GLN A 288 43.24 29.37 -24.68
C GLN A 288 44.18 30.48 -24.25
N LEU A 289 45.42 30.40 -24.74
CA LEU A 289 46.41 31.45 -24.58
C LEU A 289 45.85 32.63 -25.37
N SER A 290 45.15 33.51 -24.64
CA SER A 290 44.47 34.66 -25.22
C SER A 290 45.45 35.38 -26.14
N ARG A 291 45.08 35.56 -27.41
CA ARG A 291 45.88 36.32 -28.39
C ARG A 291 46.28 37.69 -27.83
N HIS A 292 45.43 38.25 -26.98
CA HIS A 292 45.70 39.49 -26.27
C HIS A 292 46.81 39.34 -25.23
N GLY A 293 46.86 38.23 -24.47
CA GLY A 293 47.92 37.97 -23.50
C GLY A 293 49.32 37.93 -24.12
N LEU A 294 49.45 37.29 -25.28
CA LEU A 294 50.69 37.33 -26.06
C LEU A 294 51.01 38.75 -26.56
N ALA A 295 50.02 39.48 -27.08
CA ALA A 295 50.22 40.85 -27.53
C ALA A 295 50.67 41.79 -26.40
N TRP A 296 50.09 41.67 -25.19
CA TRP A 296 50.50 42.43 -24.01
C TRP A 296 51.92 42.06 -23.56
N SER A 297 52.28 40.78 -23.58
CA SER A 297 53.66 40.36 -23.25
C SER A 297 54.69 40.90 -24.24
N ALA A 298 54.38 40.88 -25.54
CA ALA A 298 55.25 41.43 -26.59
C ALA A 298 55.36 42.96 -26.47
N GLY A 299 54.24 43.65 -26.18
CA GLY A 299 54.23 45.08 -25.92
C GLY A 299 55.07 45.47 -24.71
N PHE A 300 54.97 44.71 -23.62
CA PHE A 300 55.77 44.94 -22.41
C PHE A 300 57.27 44.77 -22.68
N VAL A 301 57.66 43.72 -23.40
CA VAL A 301 59.06 43.50 -23.79
C VAL A 301 59.58 44.66 -24.65
N LEU A 302 58.81 45.13 -25.63
CA LEU A 302 59.17 46.30 -26.44
C LEU A 302 59.34 47.58 -25.62
N LEU A 303 58.48 47.80 -24.63
CA LEU A 303 58.53 48.97 -23.75
C LEU A 303 59.78 48.95 -22.87
N VAL A 304 60.13 47.79 -22.30
CA VAL A 304 61.36 47.60 -21.53
C VAL A 304 62.59 47.82 -22.41
N LEU A 305 62.57 47.32 -23.65
CA LEU A 305 63.68 47.46 -24.60
C LEU A 305 63.86 48.91 -25.06
N ALA A 306 62.76 49.64 -25.27
CA ALA A 306 62.79 51.07 -25.55
C ALA A 306 63.33 51.88 -24.35
N ALA A 307 62.90 51.58 -23.13
CA ALA A 307 63.42 52.22 -21.92
C ALA A 307 64.92 51.96 -21.73
N TYR A 308 65.38 50.74 -22.00
CA TYR A 308 66.79 50.37 -21.96
C TYR A 308 67.62 51.12 -23.02
N LEU A 309 67.12 51.21 -24.26
CA LEU A 309 67.77 51.97 -25.34
C LEU A 309 67.83 53.46 -25.02
N VAL A 310 66.75 54.05 -24.51
CA VAL A 310 66.76 55.45 -24.07
C VAL A 310 67.78 55.63 -22.95
N HIS A 311 67.77 54.79 -21.92
CA HIS A 311 68.74 54.90 -20.83
C HIS A 311 70.21 54.75 -21.30
N GLY A 312 70.48 53.83 -22.23
CA GLY A 312 71.83 53.59 -22.75
C GLY A 312 72.33 54.62 -23.77
N ILE A 313 71.43 55.22 -24.55
CA ILE A 313 71.78 56.16 -25.65
C ILE A 313 71.69 57.62 -25.20
N TRP A 314 70.82 57.95 -24.25
CA TRP A 314 70.65 59.30 -23.70
C TRP A 314 71.95 59.96 -23.19
N PRO A 315 72.84 59.29 -22.44
CA PRO A 315 74.12 59.88 -22.03
C PRO A 315 75.12 60.07 -23.18
N ARG A 316 74.90 59.45 -24.35
CA ARG A 316 75.75 59.60 -25.55
C ARG A 316 75.26 60.69 -26.51
N ILE A 317 73.96 60.99 -26.51
CA ILE A 317 73.37 62.08 -27.33
C ILE A 317 73.51 63.45 -26.64
N LEU A 318 73.48 63.52 -25.31
CA LEU A 318 73.68 64.78 -24.56
C LEU A 318 74.97 65.57 -24.93
N PRO A 319 76.15 64.94 -25.08
CA PRO A 319 77.36 65.66 -25.50
C PRO A 319 77.39 66.04 -27.00
N LEU A 320 76.66 65.32 -27.87
CA LEU A 320 76.53 65.64 -29.30
C LEU A 320 75.53 66.79 -29.54
N TRP A 321 74.46 66.87 -28.75
CA TRP A 321 73.55 68.02 -28.75
C TRP A 321 74.26 69.28 -28.22
N ARG A 322 75.10 69.16 -27.17
CA ARG A 322 75.94 70.29 -26.73
C ARG A 322 76.94 70.76 -27.80
N ARG A 323 77.59 69.85 -28.53
CA ARG A 323 78.48 70.19 -29.66
C ARG A 323 77.73 70.75 -30.88
N GLY A 324 76.50 70.30 -31.15
CA GLY A 324 75.63 70.84 -32.20
C GLY A 324 75.06 72.23 -31.87
N CYS A 325 74.71 72.48 -30.61
CA CYS A 325 74.31 73.82 -30.14
C CYS A 325 75.50 74.80 -30.09
N GLU A 326 76.72 74.34 -29.84
CA GLU A 326 77.93 75.17 -29.95
C GLU A 326 78.31 75.46 -31.42
N ALA A 327 78.14 74.50 -32.34
CA ALA A 327 78.30 74.72 -33.78
C ALA A 327 77.25 75.69 -34.35
N LEU A 328 75.99 75.64 -33.87
CA LEU A 328 74.96 76.64 -34.21
C LEU A 328 75.29 78.03 -33.63
N ARG A 329 75.84 78.13 -32.41
CA ARG A 329 76.29 79.41 -31.82
C ARG A 329 77.52 79.99 -32.53
N TRP A 330 78.40 79.15 -33.08
CA TRP A 330 79.54 79.57 -33.89
C TRP A 330 79.11 80.06 -35.29
N LEU A 331 78.13 79.37 -35.91
CA LEU A 331 77.48 79.82 -37.17
C LEU A 331 76.72 81.14 -37.01
N PHE A 332 76.03 81.35 -35.88
CA PHE A 332 75.40 82.63 -35.54
C PHE A 332 76.41 83.77 -35.25
N ARG A 333 77.65 83.46 -34.82
CA ARG A 333 78.72 84.48 -34.63
C ARG A 333 79.48 84.82 -35.93
N ARG A 334 79.50 83.93 -36.93
CA ARG A 334 80.14 84.17 -38.24
C ARG A 334 79.25 84.96 -39.22
N LEU A 335 77.95 85.05 -38.94
CA LEU A 335 76.96 85.80 -39.72
C LEU A 335 76.76 87.27 -39.30
N ARG A 336 77.63 87.83 -38.44
CA ARG A 336 77.71 89.28 -38.14
C ARG A 336 76.35 89.97 -37.90
N LEU A 337 75.40 89.28 -37.26
CA LEU A 337 74.23 89.90 -36.66
C LEU A 337 74.49 90.02 -35.16
N LEU A 338 75.13 91.12 -34.79
CA LEU A 338 75.23 91.56 -33.41
C LEU A 338 74.86 93.03 -33.37
N PRO A 339 74.26 93.41 -32.25
CA PRO A 339 72.86 93.26 -31.89
C PRO A 339 72.12 94.48 -32.47
N LEU A 340 70.91 94.82 -32.06
CA LEU A 340 70.74 95.97 -31.17
C LEU A 340 69.24 96.23 -31.15
N ASN A 341 68.63 96.15 -29.97
CA ASN A 341 67.77 97.28 -29.66
C ASN A 341 67.94 97.65 -28.19
N PRO A 342 68.56 98.81 -27.89
CA PRO A 342 68.27 99.51 -26.66
C PRO A 342 66.96 100.29 -26.86
N ARG A 343 65.97 100.01 -26.01
CA ARG A 343 64.82 100.89 -25.69
C ARG A 343 63.85 101.22 -26.85
N ARG A 344 62.55 101.02 -26.62
CA ARG A 344 61.59 102.10 -26.26
C ARG A 344 60.15 101.61 -26.36
N GLU A 345 59.33 102.14 -25.44
CA GLU A 345 57.91 102.55 -25.61
C GLU A 345 56.95 101.50 -26.20
N LYS A 346 55.82 101.13 -25.59
CA LYS A 346 54.77 101.95 -24.98
C LYS A 346 53.74 101.00 -24.33
N ASP A 347 53.07 101.50 -23.30
CA ASP A 347 51.65 101.35 -22.95
C ASP A 347 50.97 99.96 -23.06
N PHE A 348 50.48 99.43 -21.93
CA PHE A 348 49.04 99.35 -21.56
C PHE A 348 48.15 98.55 -22.55
N PRO A 349 47.10 97.83 -22.11
CA PRO A 349 46.54 97.65 -20.77
C PRO A 349 46.61 96.20 -20.23
#